data_AF-I5C1U1-F1
#
_entry.id   AF-I5C1U1-F1
#
_cell.length_a   1.000
_cell.length_b   1.000
_cell.length_c   1.000
_cell.angle_alpha   90.00
_cell.angle_beta   90.00
_cell.angle_gamma   90.00
#
_symmetry.space_group_name_H-M   'P 1'
#
loop_
_entity.id
_entity.type
_entity.pdbx_description
1 polymer ?
#
loop_
_entity_poly.entity_id
_entity_poly.type
_entity_poly.pdbx_seq_one_letter_code
_entity_poly.pdbx_strand_id
1 'polypeptide(L)'
;MHEDYHDLGFEVVYLSIDKNNKFWESVVEKYHIAIPNRSFVVMNLEESEFLNKLNVDLIPRYLIFDKEGKLIHQNAPKPDSKELRVLLESLLFN
;
A
#
# COMPACT_ATOMS: atom_id res chain seq x y z
N MET A 1 -0.30 -7.81 -11.49
CA MET A 1 -0.85 -8.23 -10.19
C MET A 1 -2.11 -7.46 -9.82
N HIS A 2 -2.08 -6.12 -9.71
CA HIS A 2 -3.35 -5.38 -9.52
C HIS A 2 -4.31 -5.66 -10.67
N GLU A 3 -3.86 -5.55 -11.92
CA GLU A 3 -4.66 -5.89 -13.12
C GLU A 3 -5.18 -7.33 -13.09
N ASP A 4 -4.36 -8.29 -12.64
CA ASP A 4 -4.70 -9.72 -12.60
C ASP A 4 -5.89 -10.03 -11.67
N TYR A 5 -6.11 -9.23 -10.62
CA TYR A 5 -7.10 -9.50 -9.57
C TYR A 5 -8.09 -8.36 -9.31
N HIS A 6 -8.02 -7.24 -10.05
CA HIS A 6 -8.89 -6.07 -9.87
C HIS A 6 -10.38 -6.42 -9.97
N ASP A 7 -10.75 -7.23 -10.97
CA ASP A 7 -12.14 -7.66 -11.20
C ASP A 7 -12.68 -8.57 -10.08
N LEU A 8 -11.79 -9.08 -9.21
CA LEU A 8 -12.15 -9.87 -8.03
C LEU A 8 -12.30 -9.00 -6.76
N GLY A 9 -12.25 -7.67 -6.90
CA GLY A 9 -12.34 -6.72 -5.81
C GLY A 9 -11.02 -6.48 -5.07
N PHE A 10 -9.88 -6.89 -5.64
CA PHE A 10 -8.58 -6.55 -5.10
C PHE A 10 -8.16 -5.14 -5.51
N GLU A 11 -7.94 -4.27 -4.53
CA GLU A 11 -7.46 -2.91 -4.74
C GLU A 11 -6.11 -2.66 -4.09
N VAL A 12 -5.33 -1.78 -4.74
CA VAL A 12 -4.03 -1.35 -4.23
C VAL A 12 -4.03 0.16 -4.07
N VAL A 13 -3.69 0.61 -2.87
CA VAL A 13 -3.39 2.00 -2.56
C VAL A 13 -1.93 2.16 -2.18
N TYR A 14 -1.32 3.26 -2.59
CA TYR A 14 0.04 3.65 -2.30
C TYR A 14 0.01 4.81 -1.33
N LEU A 15 0.64 4.63 -0.18
CA LEU A 15 0.77 5.66 0.85
C LEU A 15 2.22 6.08 0.94
N SER A 16 2.53 7.31 0.52
CA SER A 16 3.79 7.94 0.81
C SER A 16 3.80 8.47 2.25
N ILE A 17 4.91 8.22 2.93
CA ILE A 17 5.24 8.77 4.25
C ILE A 17 6.35 9.83 4.15
N ASP A 18 6.56 10.39 2.95
CA ASP A 18 7.52 11.47 2.74
C ASP A 18 7.10 12.70 3.55
N LYS A 19 8.03 13.24 4.35
CA LYS A 19 7.77 14.46 5.14
C LYS A 19 7.78 15.74 4.28
N ASN A 20 8.37 15.69 3.09
CA ASN A 20 8.49 16.84 2.21
C ASN A 20 7.52 16.70 1.02
N ASN A 21 6.30 17.16 1.21
CA ASN A 21 5.23 17.06 0.21
C ASN A 21 5.59 17.75 -1.11
N LYS A 22 6.25 18.92 -1.06
CA LYS A 22 6.67 19.63 -2.29
C LYS A 22 7.70 18.83 -3.09
N PHE A 23 8.63 18.18 -2.41
CA PHE A 23 9.59 17.30 -3.07
C PHE A 23 8.88 16.09 -3.68
N TRP A 24 7.97 15.46 -2.93
CA TRP A 24 7.17 14.35 -3.42
C TRP A 24 6.36 14.73 -4.67
N GLU A 25 5.66 15.87 -4.65
CA GLU A 25 4.92 16.41 -5.79
C GLU A 25 5.81 16.59 -7.01
N SER A 26 7.02 17.16 -6.83
CA SER A 26 7.97 17.36 -7.94
C SER A 26 8.49 16.05 -8.54
N VAL A 27 8.66 15.00 -7.72
CA VAL A 27 9.09 13.67 -8.16
C VAL A 27 7.95 12.98 -8.89
N VAL A 28 6.73 13.09 -8.39
CA VAL A 28 5.51 12.57 -9.02
C VAL A 28 5.32 13.18 -10.41
N GLU A 29 5.42 14.51 -10.52
CA GLU A 29 5.29 15.21 -11.79
C GLU A 29 6.41 14.81 -12.76
N LYS A 30 7.66 14.78 -12.28
CA LYS A 30 8.82 14.47 -13.11
C LYS A 30 8.79 13.05 -13.68
N TYR A 31 8.44 12.06 -12.86
CA TYR A 31 8.54 10.65 -13.23
C TYR A 31 7.20 9.99 -13.55
N HIS A 32 6.09 10.71 -13.43
CA HIS A 32 4.73 10.21 -13.70
C HIS A 32 4.41 8.93 -12.91
N ILE A 33 4.83 8.89 -11.63
CA ILE A 33 4.75 7.70 -10.79
C ILE A 33 3.47 7.61 -9.94
N ALA A 34 2.71 8.70 -9.81
CA ALA A 34 1.45 8.65 -9.08
C ALA A 34 0.36 8.02 -9.94
N ILE A 35 -0.41 7.15 -9.30
CA ILE A 35 -1.60 6.56 -9.90
C ILE A 35 -2.81 7.33 -9.39
N PRO A 36 -3.58 7.98 -10.28
CA PRO A 36 -4.77 8.75 -9.89
C PRO A 36 -5.71 7.93 -9.01
N ASN A 37 -6.23 8.56 -7.95
CA ASN A 37 -7.14 7.95 -6.96
C ASN A 37 -6.57 6.74 -6.19
N ARG A 38 -5.28 6.43 -6.32
CA ARG A 38 -4.63 5.31 -5.62
C ARG A 38 -3.34 5.70 -4.92
N SER A 39 -2.69 6.81 -5.29
CA SER A 39 -1.51 7.33 -4.62
C SER A 39 -1.85 8.51 -3.72
N PHE A 40 -1.48 8.42 -2.44
CA PHE A 40 -1.74 9.45 -1.43
C PHE A 40 -0.51 9.72 -0.58
N VAL A 41 -0.45 10.91 0.02
CA VAL A 41 0.56 11.30 1.01
C VAL A 41 -0.09 11.35 2.38
N VAL A 42 0.54 10.76 3.38
CA VAL A 42 0.08 10.83 4.76
C VAL A 42 0.38 12.21 5.33
N MET A 43 -0.66 12.99 5.60
CA MET A 43 -0.53 14.38 6.06
C MET A 43 -0.32 14.51 7.58
N ASN A 44 -0.74 13.51 8.36
CA ASN A 44 -0.69 13.47 9.83
C ASN A 44 0.29 12.40 10.34
N LEU A 45 1.47 12.33 9.71
CA LEU A 45 2.42 11.25 9.93
C LEU A 45 2.83 11.12 11.41
N GLU A 46 3.05 12.25 12.09
CA GLU A 46 3.55 12.27 13.48
C GLU A 46 2.45 11.94 14.49
N GLU A 47 1.21 12.29 14.20
CA GLU A 47 0.03 12.03 15.04
C GLU A 47 -0.62 10.67 14.78
N SER A 48 -0.22 9.97 13.71
CA SER A 48 -0.84 8.71 13.30
C SER A 48 -0.50 7.57 14.26
N GLU A 49 -1.40 7.28 15.21
CA GLU A 49 -1.29 6.11 16.08
C GLU A 49 -1.15 4.80 15.31
N PHE A 50 -1.81 4.70 14.16
CA PHE A 50 -1.75 3.51 13.32
C PHE A 50 -0.33 3.27 12.79
N LEU A 51 0.31 4.31 12.23
CA LEU A 51 1.67 4.21 11.71
C LEU A 51 2.69 4.02 12.83
N ASN A 52 2.49 4.67 13.97
CA ASN A 52 3.31 4.48 15.17
C ASN A 52 3.24 3.02 15.67
N LYS A 53 2.04 2.42 15.71
CA LYS A 53 1.84 1.00 16.11
C LYS A 53 2.39 0.01 15.08
N LEU A 54 2.40 0.37 13.79
CA LEU A 54 3.00 -0.46 12.75
C LEU A 54 4.53 -0.54 12.84
N ASN A 55 5.18 0.39 13.55
CA ASN A 55 6.63 0.46 13.75
C ASN A 55 7.41 0.24 12.43
N VAL A 56 7.11 1.08 11.43
CA VAL A 56 7.70 0.97 10.09
C VAL A 56 9.14 1.48 10.10
N ASP A 57 10.08 0.61 10.49
CA ASP A 57 11.51 0.94 10.53
C ASP A 57 12.16 0.98 9.13
N LEU A 58 11.56 0.29 8.14
CA LEU A 58 12.09 0.16 6.79
C LEU A 58 10.95 0.23 5.77
N ILE A 59 11.22 0.94 4.67
CA ILE A 59 10.38 0.99 3.47
C ILE A 59 11.02 0.20 2.32
N PRO A 60 10.22 -0.40 1.40
CA PRO A 60 8.75 -0.41 1.38
C PRO A 60 8.13 -1.39 2.40
N ARG A 61 6.94 -1.04 2.90
CA ARG A 61 6.10 -1.88 3.76
C ARG A 61 4.80 -2.23 3.03
N TYR A 62 4.44 -3.51 3.03
CA TYR A 62 3.21 -4.00 2.40
C TYR A 62 2.25 -4.51 3.47
N LEU A 63 0.99 -4.12 3.34
CA LEU A 63 -0.10 -4.44 4.25
C LEU A 63 -1.24 -5.05 3.44
N ILE A 64 -2.00 -5.97 4.05
CA ILE A 64 -3.24 -6.47 3.46
C ILE A 64 -4.37 -6.23 4.46
N PHE A 65 -5.43 -5.60 3.97
CA PHE A 65 -6.68 -5.40 4.67
C PHE A 65 -7.75 -6.28 4.05
N ASP A 66 -8.69 -6.76 4.85
CA ASP A 66 -9.89 -7.39 4.33
C ASP A 66 -10.93 -6.35 3.86
N LYS A 67 -12.05 -6.83 3.31
CA LYS A 67 -13.16 -6.01 2.81
C LYS A 67 -13.86 -5.17 3.89
N GLU A 68 -13.66 -5.49 5.17
CA GLU A 68 -14.21 -4.73 6.31
C GLU A 68 -13.23 -3.65 6.79
N GLY A 69 -12.05 -3.55 6.15
CA GLY A 69 -11.00 -2.60 6.51
C GLY A 69 -10.15 -3.06 7.69
N LYS A 70 -10.21 -4.34 8.08
CA LYS A 70 -9.36 -4.88 9.13
C LYS A 70 -8.01 -5.31 8.56
N LEU A 71 -6.94 -4.92 9.23
CA LEU A 71 -5.58 -5.33 8.90
C LEU A 71 -5.39 -6.83 9.19
N ILE A 72 -5.24 -7.64 8.15
CA ILE A 72 -5.07 -9.10 8.25
C ILE A 72 -3.63 -9.55 8.01
N HIS A 73 -2.81 -8.73 7.35
CA HIS A 73 -1.39 -9.01 7.17
C HIS A 73 -0.54 -7.74 7.34
N GLN A 74 0.23 -7.65 8.43
CA GLN A 74 1.05 -6.48 8.76
C GLN A 74 2.40 -6.44 8.02
N ASN A 75 2.87 -7.58 7.51
CA ASN A 75 4.17 -7.73 6.84
C ASN A 75 4.02 -8.53 5.54
N ALA A 76 3.14 -8.08 4.66
CA ALA A 76 2.81 -8.84 3.45
C ALA A 76 4.04 -9.04 2.55
N PRO A 77 4.09 -10.15 1.79
CA PRO A 77 5.16 -10.35 0.83
C PRO A 77 5.19 -9.25 -0.24
N LYS A 78 6.31 -9.14 -0.95
CA LYS A 78 6.51 -8.10 -1.95
C LYS A 78 5.54 -8.25 -3.13
N PRO A 79 5.14 -7.16 -3.81
CA PRO A 79 4.23 -7.16 -4.95
C PRO A 79 4.62 -8.10 -6.11
N ASP A 80 5.91 -8.36 -6.29
CA ASP A 80 6.48 -9.20 -7.34
C ASP A 80 6.73 -10.64 -6.90
N SER A 81 6.44 -10.97 -5.64
CA SER A 81 6.76 -12.27 -5.05
C SER A 81 5.70 -13.33 -5.37
N LYS A 82 6.13 -14.59 -5.51
CA LYS A 82 5.22 -15.72 -5.73
C LYS A 82 4.35 -15.98 -4.51
N GLU A 83 4.92 -15.75 -3.34
CA GLU A 83 4.28 -15.91 -2.03
C GLU A 83 3.07 -14.99 -1.90
N LEU A 84 3.14 -13.75 -2.42
CA LEU A 84 2.00 -12.85 -2.43
C LEU A 84 0.86 -13.39 -3.30
N ARG A 85 1.17 -13.95 -4.47
CA ARG A 85 0.13 -14.52 -5.35
C ARG A 85 -0.61 -15.66 -4.68
N VAL A 86 0.12 -16.61 -4.09
CA VAL A 86 -0.49 -17.73 -3.34
C VAL A 86 -1.36 -17.22 -2.19
N LEU A 87 -0.90 -16.20 -1.46
CA LEU A 87 -1.66 -15.58 -0.39
C LEU A 87 -2.96 -14.93 -0.92
N LEU A 88 -2.88 -14.12 -1.97
CA LEU A 88 -4.05 -13.44 -2.55
C LEU A 88 -5.07 -14.45 -3.09
N GLU A 89 -4.62 -15.50 -3.78
CA GLU A 89 -5.49 -16.56 -4.30
C GLU A 89 -6.24 -17.27 -3.16
N SER A 90 -5.56 -17.52 -2.03
CA SER A 90 -6.20 -18.09 -0.84
C SER A 90 -7.24 -17.16 -0.19
N LEU A 91 -7.15 -15.85 -0.41
CA LEU A 91 -8.09 -14.88 0.17
C LEU A 91 -9.27 -14.58 -0.77
N LEU A 92 -9.03 -14.60 -2.09
CA LEU A 92 -10.00 -14.20 -3.11
C LEU A 92 -10.88 -15.36 -3.61
N PHE A 93 -10.37 -16.60 -3.57
CA PHE A 93 -11.06 -17.78 -4.11
C PHE A 93 -11.54 -18.75 -3.03
N ASN A 94 -11.52 -18.33 -1.76
CA ASN A 94 -12.14 -19.06 -0.66
C ASN A 94 -13.67 -18.92 -0.64
#